data_AF-A0A7C3MAL8-F1
#
_entry.id   AF-A0A7C3MAL8-F1
#
_cell.length_a   1.000
_cell.length_b   1.000
_cell.length_c   1.000
_cell.angle_alpha   90.00
_cell.angle_beta   90.00
_cell.angle_gamma   90.00
#
_symmetry.space_group_name_H-M   'P 1'
#
loop_
_entity.id
_entity.type
_entity.pdbx_description
1 polymer ?
#
loop_
_entity_poly.entity_id
_entity_poly.type
_entity_poly.pdbx_seq_one_letter_code
_entity_poly.pdbx_strand_id
1 'polypeptide(L)'
;MRVLIVGSGGREDAIAYKVKQSKLLSKLYCIPGNGGMARKGEIIEGKVEDVPEIAKDIGIDFIIVGPEAPLVDGIVDRCRPYNIPVFGPDTRGAQLEGSKVFAKNFMKKNNIPTADFYVASTYEEAVKYIETYGLKAIKADGLAGGKGVVIPQDFDSARDALYRFMVEKTLGKSGERVV
;
A
#
# COMPACT_ATOMS: atom_id res chain seq x y z
N MET A 1 24.08 14.47 0.05
CA MET A 1 22.99 13.71 0.69
C MET A 1 22.95 12.29 0.15
N ARG A 2 22.99 11.29 1.04
CA ARG A 2 22.87 9.86 0.75
C ARG A 2 21.41 9.49 0.82
N VAL A 3 20.83 9.09 -0.31
CA VAL A 3 19.41 8.79 -0.44
C VAL A 3 19.20 7.28 -0.61
N LEU A 4 18.22 6.73 0.09
CA LEU A 4 17.77 5.34 -0.09
C LEU A 4 16.38 5.31 -0.72
N ILE A 5 16.22 4.54 -1.80
CA ILE A 5 14.91 4.26 -2.40
C ILE A 5 14.47 2.85 -2.03
N VAL A 6 13.28 2.72 -1.46
CA VAL A 6 12.66 1.43 -1.11
C VAL A 6 11.71 0.99 -2.24
N GLY A 7 11.88 -0.23 -2.72
CA GLY A 7 11.10 -0.90 -3.76
C GLY A 7 11.94 -1.33 -4.98
N SER A 8 11.29 -1.98 -5.94
CA SER A 8 11.96 -2.69 -7.05
C SER A 8 11.23 -2.62 -8.40
N GLY A 9 10.16 -1.84 -8.51
CA GLY A 9 9.37 -1.68 -9.72
C GLY A 9 9.85 -0.56 -10.64
N GLY A 10 9.07 -0.29 -11.68
CA GLY A 10 9.32 0.82 -12.60
C GLY A 10 9.12 2.20 -11.97
N ARG A 11 8.24 2.31 -10.97
CA ARG A 11 8.05 3.53 -10.18
C ARG A 11 9.35 3.93 -9.49
N GLU A 12 9.99 2.99 -8.80
CA GLU A 12 11.23 3.25 -8.09
C GLU A 12 12.41 3.49 -9.05
N ASP A 13 12.42 2.83 -10.21
CA ASP A 13 13.41 3.11 -11.25
C ASP A 13 13.29 4.54 -11.82
N ALA A 14 12.07 5.02 -12.03
CA ALA A 14 11.81 6.39 -12.46
C ALA A 14 12.19 7.42 -11.39
N ILE A 15 11.89 7.14 -10.12
CA ILE A 15 12.33 7.97 -8.99
C ILE A 15 13.87 8.00 -8.95
N ALA A 16 14.53 6.85 -9.02
CA ALA A 16 16.00 6.75 -9.06
C ALA A 16 16.59 7.55 -10.21
N TYR A 17 16.00 7.46 -11.41
CA TYR A 17 16.37 8.26 -12.58
C TYR A 17 16.33 9.76 -12.28
N LYS A 18 15.28 10.24 -11.59
CA LYS A 18 15.15 11.66 -11.31
C LYS A 18 16.05 12.12 -10.17
N VAL A 19 16.15 11.35 -9.09
CA VAL A 19 17.00 11.64 -7.93
C VAL A 19 18.46 11.74 -8.34
N LYS A 20 18.93 10.90 -9.28
CA LYS A 20 20.30 10.92 -9.80
C LYS A 20 20.72 12.26 -10.42
N GLN A 21 19.76 13.07 -10.86
CA GLN A 21 19.99 14.40 -11.47
C GLN A 21 20.14 15.52 -10.44
N SER A 22 19.87 15.25 -9.15
CA SER A 22 19.94 16.27 -8.10
C SER A 22 21.38 16.64 -7.77
N LYS A 23 21.68 17.95 -7.75
CA LYS A 23 22.98 18.49 -7.31
C LYS A 23 23.26 18.25 -5.82
N LEU A 24 22.24 17.94 -5.02
CA LEU A 24 22.37 17.65 -3.58
C LEU A 24 22.73 16.18 -3.30
N LEU A 25 22.57 15.30 -4.29
CA LEU A 25 22.82 13.87 -4.13
C LEU A 25 24.33 13.60 -4.10
N SER A 26 24.81 12.95 -3.03
CA SER A 26 26.18 12.43 -2.96
C SER A 26 26.23 10.95 -3.32
N LYS A 27 25.27 10.15 -2.86
CA LYS A 27 25.18 8.71 -3.19
C LYS A 27 23.73 8.24 -3.19
N LEU A 28 23.38 7.38 -4.15
CA LEU A 28 22.06 6.78 -4.26
C LEU A 28 22.15 5.30 -3.92
N TYR A 29 21.24 4.86 -3.07
CA TYR A 29 21.04 3.49 -2.66
C TYR A 29 19.63 3.02 -2.98
N CYS A 30 19.46 1.72 -3.19
CA CYS A 30 18.17 1.11 -3.46
C CYS A 30 18.04 -0.20 -2.69
N ILE A 31 16.83 -0.52 -2.22
CA ILE A 31 16.53 -1.79 -1.54
C ILE A 31 15.10 -2.26 -1.86
N PRO A 32 14.89 -3.49 -2.35
CA PRO A 32 15.88 -4.38 -2.95
C PRO A 32 16.32 -3.90 -4.35
N GLY A 33 15.63 -2.94 -4.95
CA GLY A 33 15.93 -2.43 -6.29
C GLY A 33 15.78 -3.46 -7.42
N ASN A 34 16.28 -3.13 -8.60
CA ASN A 34 16.30 -4.00 -9.78
C ASN A 34 17.52 -3.69 -10.68
N GLY A 35 17.71 -4.45 -11.77
CA GLY A 35 18.84 -4.26 -12.68
C GLY A 35 18.87 -2.89 -13.40
N GLY A 36 17.74 -2.20 -13.52
CA GLY A 36 17.66 -0.81 -14.00
C GLY A 36 18.22 0.18 -12.99
N MET A 37 17.89 -0.03 -11.71
CA MET A 37 18.31 0.80 -10.58
C MET A 37 19.78 0.60 -10.24
N ALA A 38 20.32 -0.62 -10.40
CA ALA A 38 21.74 -0.94 -10.23
C ALA A 38 22.68 -0.11 -11.13
N ARG A 39 22.16 0.42 -12.26
CA ARG A 39 22.91 1.33 -13.13
C ARG A 39 22.93 2.78 -12.64
N LYS A 40 22.12 3.12 -11.63
CA LYS A 40 21.89 4.49 -11.13
C LYS A 40 22.40 4.67 -9.70
N GLY A 41 22.27 3.64 -8.88
CA GLY A 41 22.69 3.61 -7.48
C GLY A 41 23.13 2.21 -7.04
N GLU A 42 23.63 2.13 -5.82
CA GLU A 42 24.06 0.88 -5.20
C GLU A 42 22.83 0.11 -4.68
N ILE A 43 22.78 -1.19 -4.96
CA ILE A 43 21.76 -2.07 -4.40
C ILE A 43 22.27 -2.58 -3.05
N ILE A 44 21.49 -2.36 -1.99
CA ILE A 44 21.80 -2.89 -0.66
C ILE A 44 21.17 -4.26 -0.52
N GLU A 45 21.95 -5.22 -0.02
CA GLU A 45 21.43 -6.51 0.42
C GLU A 45 20.70 -6.37 1.76
N GLY A 46 19.48 -6.89 1.83
CA GLY A 46 18.68 -6.85 3.04
C GLY A 46 17.20 -6.93 2.74
N LYS A 47 16.38 -6.92 3.80
CA LYS A 47 14.93 -6.87 3.69
C LYS A 47 14.41 -5.47 3.98
N VAL A 48 13.23 -5.16 3.47
CA VAL A 48 12.61 -3.84 3.64
C VAL A 48 12.25 -3.58 5.11
N GLU A 49 12.00 -4.65 5.86
CA GLU A 49 11.73 -4.59 7.29
C GLU A 49 12.96 -4.12 8.08
N ASP A 50 14.18 -4.37 7.59
CA ASP A 50 15.43 -4.01 8.26
C ASP A 50 15.95 -2.61 7.85
N VAL A 51 15.17 -1.88 7.04
CA VAL A 51 15.58 -0.56 6.52
C VAL A 51 15.97 0.45 7.60
N PRO A 52 15.27 0.59 8.74
CA PRO A 52 15.66 1.56 9.77
C PRO A 52 17.10 1.35 10.27
N GLU A 53 17.48 0.11 10.56
CA GLU A 53 18.80 -0.29 11.03
C GLU A 53 19.85 -0.15 9.93
N ILE A 54 19.56 -0.67 8.73
CA ILE A 54 20.44 -0.56 7.56
C ILE A 54 20.72 0.91 7.21
N ALA A 55 19.68 1.75 7.22
CA ALA A 55 19.79 3.16 6.89
C ALA A 55 20.65 3.91 7.92
N LYS A 56 20.51 3.58 9.21
CA LYS A 56 21.34 4.13 10.27
C LYS A 56 22.81 3.71 10.10
N ASP A 57 23.07 2.43 9.93
CA ASP A 57 24.43 1.88 9.89
C ASP A 57 25.21 2.36 8.66
N ILE A 58 24.52 2.50 7.53
CA ILE A 58 25.12 3.02 6.29
C ILE A 58 25.21 4.54 6.32
N GLY A 59 24.46 5.24 7.19
CA GLY A 59 24.42 6.70 7.26
C GLY A 59 23.63 7.32 6.11
N ILE A 60 22.39 6.86 5.91
CA ILE A 60 21.42 7.41 4.97
C ILE A 60 20.83 8.69 5.56
N ASP A 61 20.78 9.75 4.73
CA ASP A 61 20.28 11.06 5.13
C ASP A 61 18.78 11.21 4.84
N PHE A 62 18.24 10.49 3.85
CA PHE A 62 16.85 10.61 3.40
C PHE A 62 16.36 9.33 2.72
N ILE A 63 15.16 8.88 3.07
CA ILE A 63 14.55 7.68 2.49
C ILE A 63 13.33 8.07 1.64
N ILE A 64 13.19 7.45 0.48
CA ILE A 64 11.99 7.55 -0.36
C ILE A 64 11.36 6.16 -0.45
N VAL A 65 10.10 6.04 -0.03
CA VAL A 65 9.39 4.76 -0.09
C VAL A 65 8.48 4.75 -1.31
N GLY A 66 8.74 3.84 -2.24
CA GLY A 66 7.92 3.65 -3.43
C GLY A 66 6.63 2.86 -3.15
N PRO A 67 6.72 1.61 -2.65
CA PRO A 67 5.55 0.76 -2.45
C PRO A 67 4.72 1.15 -1.23
N GLU A 68 3.43 0.89 -1.34
CA GLU A 68 2.41 1.17 -0.34
C GLU A 68 2.51 0.25 0.88
N ALA A 69 2.90 -1.03 0.70
CA ALA A 69 2.94 -2.00 1.79
C ALA A 69 3.88 -1.58 2.94
N PRO A 70 5.15 -1.18 2.70
CA PRO A 70 6.02 -0.70 3.77
C PRO A 70 5.51 0.54 4.51
N LEU A 71 4.75 1.41 3.82
CA LEU A 71 4.12 2.58 4.44
C LEU A 71 3.00 2.17 5.40
N VAL A 72 2.15 1.22 4.98
CA VAL A 72 1.10 0.64 5.82
C VAL A 72 1.71 -0.14 7.00
N ASP A 73 2.85 -0.80 6.80
CA ASP A 73 3.62 -1.49 7.84
C ASP A 73 4.47 -0.56 8.72
N GLY A 74 4.31 0.76 8.56
CA GLY A 74 4.88 1.76 9.46
C GLY A 74 6.38 1.97 9.33
N ILE A 75 6.97 1.78 8.15
CA ILE A 75 8.40 2.05 7.91
C ILE A 75 8.79 3.49 8.35
N VAL A 76 7.92 4.47 8.11
CA VAL A 76 8.15 5.87 8.51
C VAL A 76 8.25 5.99 10.03
N ASP A 77 7.32 5.36 10.76
CA ASP A 77 7.32 5.36 12.23
C ASP A 77 8.58 4.66 12.77
N ARG A 78 8.99 3.54 12.16
CA ARG A 78 10.19 2.78 12.54
C ARG A 78 11.50 3.53 12.27
N CYS A 79 11.54 4.45 11.31
CA CYS A 79 12.71 5.31 11.06
C CYS A 79 12.82 6.52 12.02
N ARG A 80 11.72 6.93 12.69
CA ARG A 80 11.73 8.10 13.59
C ARG A 80 12.78 8.04 14.72
N PRO A 81 12.98 6.92 15.44
CA PRO A 81 13.99 6.84 16.50
C PRO A 81 15.43 7.07 16.03
N TYR A 82 15.70 6.86 14.74
CA TYR A 82 17.01 7.08 14.12
C TYR A 82 17.18 8.50 13.57
N ASN A 83 16.15 9.35 13.69
CA ASN A 83 16.12 10.70 13.14
C ASN A 83 16.38 10.75 11.62
N ILE A 84 15.98 9.71 10.90
CA ILE A 84 16.11 9.62 9.44
C ILE A 84 14.80 10.07 8.80
N PRO A 85 14.78 11.19 8.05
CA PRO A 85 13.58 11.64 7.37
C PRO A 85 13.17 10.68 6.26
N VAL A 86 11.89 10.36 6.21
CA VAL A 86 11.29 9.48 5.20
C VAL A 86 10.21 10.22 4.44
N PHE A 87 10.29 10.18 3.11
CA PHE A 87 9.22 10.64 2.23
C PHE A 87 8.14 9.57 2.13
N GLY A 88 7.06 9.77 2.87
CA GLY A 88 5.87 8.93 2.90
C GLY A 88 4.98 9.26 4.09
N PRO A 89 3.70 8.86 4.06
CA PRO A 89 2.84 8.98 5.24
C PRO A 89 3.29 8.03 6.34
N ASP A 90 3.02 8.40 7.59
CA ASP A 90 3.10 7.47 8.71
C ASP A 90 1.95 6.45 8.69
N THR A 91 1.97 5.47 9.60
CA THR A 91 0.98 4.40 9.66
C THR A 91 -0.45 4.95 9.69
N ARG A 92 -0.67 6.07 10.38
CA ARG A 92 -1.98 6.71 10.48
C ARG A 92 -2.41 7.33 9.15
N GLY A 93 -1.52 8.06 8.49
CA GLY A 93 -1.78 8.62 7.16
C GLY A 93 -1.98 7.53 6.10
N ALA A 94 -1.20 6.45 6.18
CA ALA A 94 -1.25 5.33 5.25
C ALA A 94 -2.58 4.56 5.30
N GLN A 95 -3.39 4.70 6.36
CA GLN A 95 -4.73 4.09 6.45
C GLN A 95 -5.67 4.53 5.33
N LEU A 96 -5.47 5.71 4.74
CA LEU A 96 -6.26 6.17 3.58
C LEU A 96 -6.13 5.23 2.37
N GLU A 97 -5.04 4.48 2.28
CA GLU A 97 -4.82 3.46 1.25
C GLU A 97 -4.91 2.03 1.83
N GLY A 98 -4.38 1.83 3.04
CA GLY A 98 -4.32 0.53 3.70
C GLY A 98 -5.67 -0.04 4.13
N SER A 99 -6.71 0.80 4.29
CA SER A 99 -8.08 0.37 4.56
C SER A 99 -9.08 1.19 3.74
N LYS A 100 -9.75 0.54 2.78
CA LYS A 100 -10.82 1.18 2.01
C LYS A 100 -11.99 1.55 2.92
N VAL A 101 -12.29 0.74 3.93
CA VAL A 101 -13.31 1.07 4.95
C VAL A 101 -12.96 2.37 5.67
N PHE A 102 -11.70 2.52 6.11
CA PHE A 102 -11.23 3.75 6.72
C PHE A 102 -11.37 4.95 5.77
N ALA A 103 -10.91 4.81 4.54
CA ALA A 103 -10.98 5.86 3.53
C ALA A 103 -12.42 6.31 3.24
N LYS A 104 -13.34 5.36 3.08
CA LYS A 104 -14.77 5.62 2.84
C LYS A 104 -15.44 6.34 4.01
N ASN A 105 -15.15 5.92 5.23
CA ASN A 105 -15.62 6.59 6.44
C ASN A 105 -15.01 7.99 6.61
N PHE A 106 -13.73 8.16 6.31
CA PHE A 106 -13.06 9.47 6.32
C PHE A 106 -13.71 10.43 5.33
N MET A 107 -13.96 9.98 4.09
CA MET A 107 -14.64 10.80 3.08
C MET A 107 -16.05 11.20 3.51
N LYS A 108 -16.86 10.23 3.98
CA LYS A 108 -18.22 10.49 4.46
C LYS A 108 -18.25 11.49 5.63
N LYS A 109 -17.36 11.31 6.60
CA LYS A 109 -17.25 12.19 7.78
C LYS A 109 -16.87 13.64 7.41
N ASN A 110 -16.08 13.82 6.36
CA ASN A 110 -15.56 15.12 5.95
C ASN A 110 -16.28 15.71 4.72
N ASN A 111 -17.42 15.15 4.33
CA ASN A 111 -18.19 15.58 3.15
C ASN A 111 -17.37 15.60 1.84
N ILE A 112 -16.44 14.66 1.69
CA ILE A 112 -15.67 14.48 0.45
C ILE A 112 -16.50 13.58 -0.48
N PRO A 113 -16.81 14.02 -1.71
CA PRO A 113 -17.59 13.22 -2.66
C PRO A 113 -16.98 11.84 -2.90
N THR A 114 -17.79 10.80 -2.73
CA THR A 114 -17.43 9.40 -2.98
C THR A 114 -18.70 8.61 -3.32
N ALA A 115 -18.56 7.46 -3.98
CA ALA A 115 -19.72 6.59 -4.23
C ALA A 115 -20.42 6.20 -2.91
N ASP A 116 -21.72 5.94 -2.91
CA ASP A 116 -22.35 5.32 -1.75
C ASP A 116 -21.75 3.94 -1.47
N PHE A 117 -21.74 3.53 -0.20
CA PHE A 117 -21.09 2.30 0.23
C PHE A 117 -21.75 1.67 1.45
N TYR A 118 -21.51 0.38 1.59
CA TYR A 118 -21.90 -0.41 2.74
C TYR A 118 -20.72 -1.27 3.15
N VAL A 119 -20.44 -1.36 4.45
CA VAL A 119 -19.34 -2.19 4.95
C VAL A 119 -19.93 -3.47 5.49
N ALA A 120 -19.57 -4.60 4.89
CA ALA A 120 -19.96 -5.91 5.39
C ALA A 120 -18.77 -6.61 6.06
N SER A 121 -19.02 -7.17 7.24
CA SER A 121 -18.03 -7.93 8.02
C SER A 121 -18.29 -9.44 8.00
N THR A 122 -19.42 -9.88 7.43
CA THR A 122 -19.67 -11.31 7.17
C THR A 122 -20.15 -11.54 5.74
N TYR A 123 -19.97 -12.77 5.25
CA TYR A 123 -20.44 -13.19 3.94
C TYR A 123 -21.97 -13.04 3.83
N GLU A 124 -22.71 -13.46 4.84
CA GLU A 124 -24.19 -13.42 4.87
C GLU A 124 -24.70 -11.98 4.81
N GLU A 125 -24.04 -11.07 5.54
CA GLU A 125 -24.34 -9.64 5.52
C GLU A 125 -24.14 -9.05 4.11
N ALA A 126 -23.01 -9.39 3.47
CA ALA A 126 -22.68 -8.91 2.14
C ALA A 126 -23.67 -9.43 1.08
N VAL A 127 -24.01 -10.72 1.13
CA VAL A 127 -24.99 -11.35 0.22
C VAL A 127 -26.37 -10.71 0.38
N LYS A 128 -26.83 -10.56 1.62
CA LYS A 128 -28.13 -9.93 1.89
C LYS A 128 -28.19 -8.50 1.34
N TYR A 129 -27.09 -7.75 1.46
CA TYR A 129 -27.02 -6.38 0.96
C TYR A 129 -27.15 -6.34 -0.58
N ILE A 130 -26.38 -7.14 -1.32
CA ILE A 130 -26.46 -7.14 -2.78
C ILE A 130 -27.83 -7.61 -3.28
N GLU A 131 -28.45 -8.60 -2.63
CA GLU A 131 -29.80 -9.08 -3.00
C GLU A 131 -30.87 -8.00 -2.79
N THR A 132 -30.71 -7.16 -1.76
CA THR A 132 -31.68 -6.10 -1.43
C THR A 132 -31.50 -4.85 -2.31
N TYR A 133 -30.24 -4.45 -2.56
CA TYR A 133 -29.91 -3.15 -3.18
C TYR A 133 -29.34 -3.26 -4.60
N GLY A 134 -29.31 -4.47 -5.16
CA GLY A 134 -28.78 -4.79 -6.48
C GLY A 134 -27.25 -4.91 -6.52
N LEU A 135 -26.72 -5.24 -7.69
CA LEU A 135 -25.29 -5.42 -7.91
C LEU A 135 -24.50 -4.14 -7.60
N LYS A 136 -23.37 -4.31 -6.91
CA LYS A 136 -22.41 -3.27 -6.55
C LYS A 136 -21.00 -3.76 -6.86
N ALA A 137 -20.06 -2.83 -7.01
CA ALA A 137 -18.65 -3.18 -6.98
C ALA A 137 -18.31 -3.72 -5.58
N ILE A 138 -17.59 -4.84 -5.52
CA ILE A 138 -17.14 -5.49 -4.28
C ILE A 138 -15.66 -5.21 -4.13
N LYS A 139 -15.26 -4.59 -3.01
CA LYS A 139 -13.86 -4.27 -2.73
C LYS A 139 -13.42 -4.82 -1.38
N ALA A 140 -12.37 -5.63 -1.37
CA ALA A 140 -11.70 -6.03 -0.15
C ALA A 140 -11.12 -4.79 0.56
N ASP A 141 -11.23 -4.74 1.89
CA ASP A 141 -10.80 -3.57 2.67
C ASP A 141 -9.30 -3.29 2.55
N GLY A 142 -8.47 -4.29 2.88
CA GLY A 142 -7.02 -4.15 2.99
C GLY A 142 -6.27 -4.05 1.65
N LEU A 143 -4.94 -4.03 1.73
CA LEU A 143 -4.06 -4.15 0.56
C LEU A 143 -4.20 -5.54 -0.07
N ALA A 144 -4.57 -5.59 -1.34
CA ALA A 144 -4.82 -6.83 -2.07
C ALA A 144 -4.01 -6.93 -3.36
N GLY A 145 -2.91 -6.17 -3.48
CA GLY A 145 -2.04 -6.14 -4.66
C GLY A 145 -2.78 -5.86 -5.97
N GLY A 146 -3.79 -4.99 -5.93
CA GLY A 146 -4.64 -4.67 -7.08
C GLY A 146 -5.70 -5.73 -7.45
N LYS A 147 -5.79 -6.86 -6.74
CA LYS A 147 -6.72 -7.97 -7.05
C LYS A 147 -8.00 -7.96 -6.22
N GLY A 148 -8.11 -7.05 -5.26
CA GLY A 148 -9.23 -7.00 -4.30
C GLY A 148 -10.44 -6.19 -4.75
N VAL A 149 -10.68 -6.04 -6.06
CA VAL A 149 -11.83 -5.30 -6.61
C VAL A 149 -12.50 -6.14 -7.67
N VAL A 150 -13.82 -6.34 -7.55
CA VAL A 150 -14.64 -7.09 -8.50
C VAL A 150 -15.86 -6.24 -8.89
N ILE A 151 -16.18 -6.23 -10.19
CA ILE A 151 -17.42 -5.66 -10.73
C ILE A 151 -18.26 -6.84 -11.25
N PRO A 152 -19.14 -7.41 -10.42
CA PRO A 152 -19.92 -8.59 -10.80
C PRO A 152 -20.88 -8.25 -11.94
N GLN A 153 -21.12 -9.22 -12.82
CA GLN A 153 -22.05 -9.07 -13.96
C GLN A 153 -23.45 -9.59 -13.62
N ASP A 154 -23.56 -10.43 -12.60
CA ASP A 154 -24.78 -11.07 -12.11
C ASP A 154 -24.66 -11.42 -10.61
N PHE A 155 -25.74 -11.91 -10.01
CA PHE A 155 -25.74 -12.25 -8.58
C PHE A 155 -24.83 -13.44 -8.24
N ASP A 156 -24.66 -14.39 -9.17
CA ASP A 156 -23.83 -15.57 -8.93
C ASP A 156 -22.34 -15.21 -8.91
N SER A 157 -21.89 -14.38 -9.85
CA SER A 157 -20.52 -13.81 -9.83
C SER A 157 -20.27 -12.90 -8.63
N ALA A 158 -21.29 -12.21 -8.13
CA ALA A 158 -21.18 -11.43 -6.89
C ALA A 158 -21.01 -12.34 -5.67
N ARG A 159 -21.82 -13.41 -5.54
CA ARG A 159 -21.70 -14.39 -4.45
C ARG A 159 -20.36 -15.12 -4.50
N ASP A 160 -19.89 -15.53 -5.69
CA ASP A 160 -18.56 -16.15 -5.86
C ASP A 160 -17.44 -15.23 -5.35
N ALA A 161 -17.46 -13.95 -5.75
CA ALA A 161 -16.47 -12.98 -5.32
C ALA A 161 -16.46 -12.79 -3.79
N LEU A 162 -17.65 -12.66 -3.18
CA LEU A 162 -17.81 -12.57 -1.73
C LEU A 162 -17.32 -13.82 -1.00
N TYR A 163 -17.66 -15.01 -1.52
CA TYR A 163 -17.25 -16.28 -0.95
C TYR A 163 -15.73 -16.43 -0.98
N ARG A 164 -15.10 -16.15 -2.13
CA ARG A 164 -13.65 -16.19 -2.29
C ARG A 164 -12.92 -15.22 -1.37
N PHE A 165 -13.47 -14.02 -1.16
CA PHE A 165 -12.84 -13.00 -0.33
C PHE A 165 -13.01 -13.29 1.17
N MET A 166 -14.23 -13.62 1.60
CA MET A 166 -14.61 -13.65 3.02
C MET A 166 -14.59 -15.06 3.64
N VAL A 167 -14.82 -16.10 2.84
CA VAL A 167 -14.89 -17.50 3.31
C VAL A 167 -13.60 -18.24 2.97
N GLU A 168 -13.21 -18.28 1.70
CA GLU A 168 -11.96 -18.93 1.28
C GLU A 168 -10.70 -18.11 1.63
N LYS A 169 -10.88 -16.84 2.01
CA LYS A 169 -9.80 -15.92 2.40
C LYS A 169 -8.69 -15.84 1.36
N THR A 170 -9.04 -15.82 0.08
CA THR A 170 -8.08 -15.71 -1.04
C THR A 170 -7.20 -14.46 -0.99
N LEU A 171 -7.61 -13.44 -0.21
CA LEU A 171 -6.87 -12.19 0.02
C LEU A 171 -6.33 -12.08 1.46
N GLY A 172 -6.34 -13.16 2.23
CA GLY A 172 -5.95 -13.15 3.65
C GLY A 172 -6.79 -12.16 4.47
N LYS A 173 -6.13 -11.43 5.38
CA LYS A 173 -6.77 -10.45 6.26
C LYS A 173 -7.47 -9.31 5.50
N SER A 174 -7.00 -8.99 4.30
CA SER A 174 -7.56 -7.90 3.50
C SER A 174 -9.02 -8.14 3.08
N GLY A 175 -9.44 -9.41 3.01
CA GLY A 175 -10.80 -9.82 2.64
C GLY A 175 -11.77 -10.03 3.82
N GLU A 176 -11.34 -9.82 5.08
CA GLU A 176 -12.21 -10.00 6.25
C GLU A 176 -13.39 -9.01 6.29
N ARG A 177 -13.21 -7.85 5.65
CA ARG A 177 -14.28 -6.88 5.41
C ARG A 177 -14.29 -6.50 3.95
N VAL A 178 -15.49 -6.22 3.45
CA VAL A 178 -15.70 -5.71 2.09
C VAL A 178 -16.50 -4.42 2.12
N VAL A 179 -16.31 -3.61 1.08
CA VAL A 179 -16.99 -2.34 0.85
C VAL A 179 -17.48 -2.20 -0.60
#